data_AF-A0A7J0EAL5-F1
#
_entry.id   AF-A0A7J0EAL5-F1
#
_cell.length_a   1.000
_cell.length_b   1.000
_cell.length_c   1.000
_cell.angle_alpha   90.00
_cell.angle_beta   90.00
_cell.angle_gamma   90.00
#
_symmetry.space_group_name_H-M   'P 1'
#
loop_
_entity.id
_entity.type
_entity.pdbx_description
1 polymer ?
#
loop_
_entity_poly.entity_id
_entity_poly.type
_entity_poly.pdbx_seq_one_letter_code
_entity_poly.pdbx_strand_id
1 'polypeptide(L)'
;MSKPFSALHHDLIQLSEPIRESLTKARYNPPEGSNVSIKSMLMSLLPQTNSQPKPNLSETEIHSQVRDFSLCCAALASSAESTHDQLSWIPDSLSIAANSAFRDLSKAVTHGLSKIGELGFDLGLVLDGTKLVAESMIEVLPSLKSSIKDSAIDRSDDGNEISASLVRSPVAYAVVAAYQFRWFVTQVDYPHLGRLCPLVIPCALTCLDHWSPEVKVCAGFMLGTLDDFP
;
A
#
# COMPACT_ATOMS: atom_id res chain seq x y z
N MET A 1 18.39 -9.54 -20.55
CA MET A 1 18.72 -10.67 -19.66
C MET A 1 18.03 -10.38 -18.34
N SER A 2 17.12 -11.25 -17.90
CA SER A 2 16.39 -11.07 -16.64
C SER A 2 17.37 -11.15 -15.46
N LYS A 3 17.34 -10.17 -14.55
CA LYS A 3 18.09 -10.25 -13.29
C LYS A 3 17.66 -11.48 -12.47
N PRO A 4 18.59 -12.20 -11.82
CA PRO A 4 18.22 -13.28 -10.93
C PRO A 4 17.47 -12.75 -9.70
N PHE A 5 16.53 -13.55 -9.19
CA PHE A 5 15.75 -13.29 -7.98
C PHE A 5 16.60 -12.90 -6.76
N SER A 6 17.80 -13.45 -6.62
CA SER A 6 18.75 -13.09 -5.58
C SER A 6 19.25 -11.65 -5.67
N ALA A 7 19.42 -11.11 -6.89
CA ALA A 7 19.82 -9.72 -7.10
C ALA A 7 18.66 -8.77 -6.77
N LEU A 8 17.42 -9.11 -7.14
CA LEU A 8 16.24 -8.33 -6.77
C LEU A 8 16.03 -8.30 -5.25
N HIS A 9 16.19 -9.43 -4.57
CA HIS A 9 16.11 -9.50 -3.12
C HIS A 9 17.20 -8.65 -2.44
N HIS A 10 18.42 -8.65 -2.98
CA HIS A 10 19.50 -7.77 -2.51
C HIS A 10 19.16 -6.29 -2.70
N ASP A 11 18.70 -5.92 -3.91
CA ASP A 11 18.25 -4.55 -4.23
C ASP A 11 17.14 -4.10 -3.24
N LEU A 12 16.18 -4.98 -2.94
CA LEU A 12 15.08 -4.70 -2.01
C LEU A 12 15.56 -4.46 -0.57
N ILE A 13 16.50 -5.28 -0.08
CA ILE A 13 17.11 -5.08 1.25
C ILE A 13 17.81 -3.71 1.28
N GLN A 14 18.65 -3.43 0.29
CA GLN A 14 19.41 -2.19 0.21
C GLN A 14 18.50 -0.95 0.17
N LEU A 15 17.41 -1.01 -0.60
CA LEU A 15 16.42 0.08 -0.66
C LEU A 15 15.65 0.24 0.66
N SER A 16 15.45 -0.85 1.42
CA SER A 16 14.72 -0.82 2.69
C SER A 16 15.54 -0.31 3.88
N GLU A 17 16.88 -0.41 3.84
CA GLU A 17 17.76 -0.04 4.97
C GLU A 17 17.64 1.44 5.37
N PRO A 18 17.74 2.43 4.46
CA PRO A 18 17.59 3.83 4.81
C PRO A 18 16.20 4.17 5.36
N ILE A 19 15.16 3.53 4.81
CA ILE A 19 13.78 3.67 5.28
C ILE A 19 13.63 3.11 6.69
N ARG A 20 14.18 1.91 6.95
CA ARG A 20 14.17 1.25 8.26
C ARG A 20 14.87 2.10 9.33
N GLU A 21 16.04 2.63 9.01
CA GLU A 21 16.81 3.48 9.92
C GLU A 21 16.03 4.75 10.24
N SER A 22 15.49 5.42 9.21
CA SER A 22 14.70 6.65 9.36
C SER A 22 13.42 6.41 10.15
N LEU A 23 12.67 5.34 9.86
CA LEU A 23 11.48 4.93 10.61
C LEU A 23 11.82 4.70 12.08
N THR A 24 12.91 4.00 12.37
CA THR A 24 13.34 3.71 13.74
C THR A 24 13.59 5.00 14.52
N LYS A 25 14.25 5.98 13.88
CA LYS A 25 14.56 7.31 14.48
C LYS A 25 13.37 8.27 14.55
N ALA A 26 12.36 8.10 13.70
CA ALA A 26 11.18 8.97 13.67
C ALA A 26 10.45 8.96 15.02
N ARG A 27 10.12 10.15 15.53
CA ARG A 27 9.37 10.31 16.78
C ARG A 27 7.93 9.87 16.54
N TYR A 28 7.52 8.80 17.21
CA TYR A 28 6.17 8.27 17.09
C TYR A 28 5.44 8.45 18.42
N ASN A 29 4.40 9.27 18.39
CA ASN A 29 3.45 9.39 19.48
C ASN A 29 2.17 8.70 19.00
N PRO A 30 1.80 7.54 19.58
CA PRO A 30 0.58 6.87 19.18
C PRO A 30 -0.63 7.79 19.42
N PRO A 31 -1.61 7.84 18.50
CA PRO A 31 -2.84 8.61 18.71
C PRO A 31 -3.53 8.19 20.02
N GLU A 32 -4.10 9.16 20.74
CA GLU A 32 -4.80 8.89 22.00
C GLU A 32 -5.91 7.84 21.80
N GLY A 33 -5.90 6.80 22.64
CA GLY A 33 -6.86 5.69 22.55
C GLY A 33 -6.54 4.63 21.49
N SER A 34 -5.44 4.75 20.73
CA SER A 34 -4.99 3.71 19.80
C SER A 34 -4.37 2.53 20.56
N ASN A 35 -4.88 1.32 20.34
CA ASN A 35 -4.30 0.07 20.82
C ASN A 35 -3.24 -0.51 19.85
N VAL A 36 -2.95 0.18 18.74
CA VAL A 36 -2.02 -0.28 17.71
C VAL A 36 -0.94 0.73 17.37
N SER A 37 0.20 0.20 16.90
CA SER A 37 1.37 0.97 16.47
C SER A 37 1.48 0.94 14.94
N ILE A 38 1.17 2.07 14.29
CA ILE A 38 1.35 2.22 12.84
C ILE A 38 2.83 2.11 12.48
N LYS A 39 3.72 2.68 13.29
CA LYS A 39 5.17 2.54 13.10
C LYS A 39 5.60 1.07 13.07
N SER A 40 5.10 0.24 14.00
CA SER A 40 5.44 -1.19 14.05
C SER A 40 4.86 -1.96 12.85
N MET A 41 3.64 -1.63 12.42
CA MET A 41 3.04 -2.17 11.19
C MET A 41 3.92 -1.86 9.98
N LEU A 42 4.32 -0.59 9.78
CA LEU A 42 5.16 -0.18 8.66
C LEU A 42 6.53 -0.85 8.69
N MET A 43 7.13 -1.00 9.88
CA MET A 43 8.38 -1.76 10.04
C MET A 43 8.23 -3.25 9.70
N SER A 44 7.06 -3.85 9.96
CA SER A 44 6.81 -5.27 9.64
C SER A 44 6.72 -5.54 8.14
N LEU A 45 6.38 -4.51 7.34
CA LEU A 45 6.32 -4.58 5.88
C LEU A 45 7.71 -4.50 5.21
N LEU A 46 8.77 -4.17 5.97
CA LEU A 46 10.13 -4.09 5.44
C LEU A 46 10.83 -5.45 5.46
N PRO A 47 11.57 -5.82 4.39
CA PRO A 47 12.30 -7.09 4.30
C PRO A 47 13.26 -7.30 5.47
N GLN A 48 13.15 -8.42 6.17
CA GLN A 48 13.95 -8.67 7.37
C GLN A 48 15.41 -8.97 7.04
N THR A 49 16.32 -8.11 7.52
CA THR A 49 17.77 -8.23 7.31
C THR A 49 18.40 -9.42 8.06
N ASN A 50 17.75 -9.92 9.12
CA ASN A 50 18.31 -10.90 10.06
C ASN A 50 18.09 -12.37 9.67
N SER A 51 17.41 -12.64 8.57
CA SER A 51 17.28 -14.02 8.08
C SER A 51 18.54 -14.34 7.29
N GLN A 52 19.28 -15.40 7.66
CA GLN A 52 20.39 -15.91 6.84
C GLN A 52 19.98 -15.92 5.35
N PRO A 53 20.92 -15.65 4.42
CA PRO A 53 20.60 -15.68 2.99
C PRO A 53 19.97 -17.02 2.68
N LYS A 54 18.64 -17.06 2.50
CA LYS A 54 17.93 -18.29 2.16
C LYS A 54 18.39 -18.59 0.73
N PRO A 55 19.17 -19.67 0.50
CA PRO A 55 19.72 -19.95 -0.82
C PRO A 55 18.62 -20.22 -1.87
N ASN A 56 17.38 -20.50 -1.42
CA ASN A 56 16.23 -20.82 -2.26
C ASN A 56 15.02 -19.95 -1.90
N LEU A 57 15.14 -18.62 -1.97
CA LEU A 57 13.96 -17.75 -1.93
C LEU A 57 13.06 -18.08 -3.12
N SER A 58 11.85 -18.52 -2.82
CA SER A 58 10.86 -18.80 -3.85
C SER A 58 10.44 -17.50 -4.52
N GLU A 59 10.02 -17.61 -5.79
CA GLU A 59 9.48 -16.49 -6.54
C GLU A 59 8.33 -15.82 -5.76
N THR A 60 7.42 -16.62 -5.18
CA THR A 60 6.28 -16.15 -4.38
C THR A 60 6.71 -15.37 -3.12
N GLU A 61 7.79 -15.75 -2.45
CA GLU A 61 8.33 -14.99 -1.31
C GLU A 61 8.92 -13.63 -1.75
N ILE A 62 9.49 -13.54 -2.94
CA ILE A 62 10.02 -12.27 -3.45
C ILE A 62 8.87 -11.36 -3.87
N HIS A 63 7.85 -11.90 -4.54
CA HIS A 63 6.64 -11.15 -4.88
C HIS A 63 5.97 -10.58 -3.63
N SER A 64 5.81 -11.39 -2.57
CA SER A 64 5.22 -10.89 -1.32
C SER A 64 6.05 -9.79 -0.67
N GLN A 65 7.38 -9.89 -0.69
CA GLN A 65 8.24 -8.82 -0.18
C GLN A 65 8.18 -7.55 -1.03
N VAL A 66 8.11 -7.67 -2.36
CA VAL A 66 7.92 -6.53 -3.27
C VAL A 66 6.58 -5.86 -2.98
N ARG A 67 5.51 -6.64 -2.82
CA ARG A 67 4.17 -6.14 -2.44
C ARG A 67 4.21 -5.41 -1.10
N ASP A 68 4.76 -6.05 -0.06
CA ASP A 68 4.78 -5.50 1.29
C ASP A 68 5.63 -4.21 1.34
N PHE A 69 6.78 -4.20 0.67
CA PHE A 69 7.60 -3.01 0.53
C PHE A 69 6.89 -1.88 -0.24
N SER A 70 6.13 -2.23 -1.29
CA SER A 70 5.31 -1.28 -2.05
C SER A 70 4.23 -0.65 -1.19
N LEU A 71 3.54 -1.45 -0.36
CA LEU A 71 2.58 -0.97 0.63
C LEU A 71 3.23 -0.05 1.66
N CYS A 72 4.44 -0.38 2.14
CA CYS A 72 5.18 0.48 3.05
C CYS A 72 5.51 1.82 2.39
N CYS A 73 6.05 1.80 1.17
CA CYS A 73 6.37 3.02 0.43
C CYS A 73 5.12 3.87 0.18
N ALA A 74 4.00 3.26 -0.20
CA ALA A 74 2.74 3.97 -0.42
C ALA A 74 2.25 4.68 0.84
N ALA A 75 2.30 4.03 2.00
CA ALA A 75 1.90 4.62 3.28
C ALA A 75 2.83 5.78 3.69
N LEU A 76 4.14 5.61 3.52
CA LEU A 76 5.12 6.65 3.84
C LEU A 76 5.02 7.83 2.89
N ALA A 77 4.90 7.58 1.59
CA ALA A 77 4.81 8.63 0.57
C ALA A 77 3.53 9.46 0.73
N SER A 78 2.40 8.81 1.00
CA SER A 78 1.11 9.47 1.20
C SER A 78 1.02 10.34 2.45
N SER A 79 1.97 10.20 3.39
CA SER A 79 1.98 10.99 4.62
C SER A 79 2.21 12.49 4.40
N ALA A 80 2.89 12.89 3.33
CA ALA A 80 3.19 14.30 3.02
C ALA A 80 1.93 15.14 2.80
N GLU A 81 0.81 14.49 2.47
CA GLU A 81 -0.49 15.13 2.22
C GLU A 81 -1.52 14.74 3.29
N SER A 82 -1.09 14.09 4.37
CA SER A 82 -1.98 13.64 5.43
C SER A 82 -2.18 14.71 6.49
N THR A 83 -3.43 14.96 6.84
CA THR A 83 -3.83 15.76 8.01
C THR A 83 -4.15 14.89 9.22
N HIS A 84 -3.93 13.57 9.15
CA HIS A 84 -4.35 12.61 10.17
C HIS A 84 -3.19 12.15 11.06
N ASP A 85 -3.45 12.04 12.36
CA ASP A 85 -2.49 11.67 13.40
C ASP A 85 -1.80 10.32 13.13
N GLN A 86 -2.43 9.41 12.40
CA GLN A 86 -1.86 8.11 12.05
C GLN A 86 -0.64 8.21 11.12
N LEU A 87 -0.51 9.31 10.37
CA LEU A 87 0.56 9.52 9.39
C LEU A 87 1.31 10.86 9.56
N SER A 88 0.74 11.85 10.25
CA SER A 88 1.33 13.20 10.41
C SER A 88 2.65 13.23 11.18
N TRP A 89 2.98 12.17 11.91
CA TRP A 89 4.27 12.00 12.60
C TRP A 89 5.42 11.61 11.65
N ILE A 90 5.12 11.20 10.41
CA ILE A 90 6.11 10.78 9.42
C ILE A 90 6.78 12.04 8.83
N PRO A 91 8.12 12.17 8.92
CA PRO A 91 8.81 13.33 8.35
C PRO A 91 8.74 13.36 6.82
N ASP A 92 8.67 14.56 6.22
CA ASP A 92 8.68 14.74 4.76
C ASP A 92 9.89 14.06 4.09
N SER A 93 11.06 14.10 4.74
CA SER A 93 12.26 13.43 4.23
C SER A 93 12.06 11.92 4.06
N LEU A 94 11.25 11.30 4.92
CA LEU A 94 10.91 9.88 4.85
C LEU A 94 9.88 9.60 3.76
N SER A 95 8.90 10.49 3.56
CA SER A 95 7.98 10.42 2.42
C SER A 95 8.74 10.52 1.08
N ILE A 96 9.65 11.48 0.95
CA ILE A 96 10.49 11.65 -0.25
C ILE A 96 11.37 10.41 -0.48
N ALA A 97 12.02 9.90 0.58
CA ALA A 97 12.84 8.71 0.50
C ALA A 97 12.03 7.48 0.05
N ALA A 98 10.81 7.30 0.56
CA ALA A 98 9.92 6.22 0.16
C ALA A 98 9.53 6.29 -1.32
N ASN A 99 9.17 7.47 -1.81
CA ASN A 99 8.89 7.69 -3.24
C ASN A 99 10.11 7.37 -4.12
N SER A 100 11.31 7.80 -3.71
CA SER A 100 12.54 7.49 -4.44
C SER A 100 12.84 6.00 -4.45
N ALA A 101 12.74 5.34 -3.29
CA ALA A 101 13.03 3.92 -3.16
C ALA A 101 12.06 3.06 -3.96
N PHE A 102 10.76 3.41 -3.99
CA PHE A 102 9.79 2.73 -4.84
C PHE A 102 10.12 2.89 -6.33
N ARG A 103 10.51 4.10 -6.78
CA ARG A 103 10.91 4.34 -8.17
C ARG A 103 12.14 3.51 -8.56
N ASP A 104 13.10 3.37 -7.66
CA ASP A 104 14.29 2.56 -7.91
C ASP A 104 13.98 1.06 -7.89
N LEU A 105 13.07 0.61 -7.02
CA LEU A 105 12.52 -0.75 -7.08
C LEU A 105 11.82 -1.01 -8.41
N SER A 106 10.98 -0.09 -8.89
CA SER A 106 10.29 -0.22 -10.18
C SER A 106 11.29 -0.45 -11.32
N LYS A 107 12.40 0.28 -11.34
CA LYS A 107 13.47 0.05 -12.34
C LYS A 107 14.09 -1.33 -12.18
N ALA A 108 14.36 -1.76 -10.95
CA ALA A 108 14.97 -3.07 -10.67
C ALA A 108 14.06 -4.24 -11.08
N VAL A 109 12.75 -4.13 -10.84
CA VAL A 109 11.75 -5.16 -11.16
C VAL A 109 11.50 -5.25 -12.66
N THR A 110 11.37 -4.13 -13.38
CA THR A 110 11.15 -4.13 -14.85
C THR A 110 12.27 -4.84 -15.61
N HIS A 111 13.50 -4.84 -15.07
CA HIS A 111 14.64 -5.57 -15.62
C HIS A 111 14.77 -7.03 -15.14
N GLY A 112 14.01 -7.45 -14.13
CA GLY A 112 14.16 -8.75 -13.46
C GLY A 112 12.97 -9.70 -13.61
N LEU A 113 11.75 -9.19 -13.55
CA LEU A 113 10.55 -10.00 -13.37
C LEU A 113 9.63 -9.85 -14.59
N SER A 114 9.73 -10.82 -15.49
CA SER A 114 8.73 -10.97 -16.56
C SER A 114 7.50 -11.63 -15.96
N LYS A 115 6.44 -10.84 -15.73
CA LYS A 115 5.10 -11.22 -15.25
C LYS A 115 4.90 -11.22 -13.73
N ILE A 116 4.73 -10.04 -13.13
CA ILE A 116 3.87 -9.90 -11.94
C ILE A 116 2.45 -9.73 -12.50
N GLY A 117 1.65 -10.78 -12.49
CA GLY A 117 0.24 -10.70 -12.88
C GLY A 117 -0.09 -11.38 -14.19
N GLU A 118 -0.39 -12.67 -14.11
CA GLU A 118 -1.15 -13.41 -15.13
C GLU A 118 -2.66 -13.27 -14.87
N LEU A 119 -3.10 -12.06 -14.46
CA LEU A 119 -4.49 -11.73 -14.15
C LEU A 119 -5.11 -10.91 -15.29
N GLY A 120 -5.10 -11.44 -16.52
CA GLY A 120 -5.96 -10.98 -17.63
C GLY A 120 -5.88 -9.52 -18.09
N PHE A 121 -5.09 -8.66 -17.44
CA PHE A 121 -4.84 -7.28 -17.83
C PHE A 121 -3.59 -7.24 -18.71
N ASP A 122 -3.76 -6.98 -20.00
CA ASP A 122 -2.63 -6.73 -20.89
C ASP A 122 -1.99 -5.38 -20.55
N LEU A 123 -1.04 -5.41 -19.62
CA LEU A 123 -0.21 -4.26 -19.21
C LEU A 123 0.99 -4.06 -20.15
N GLY A 124 1.08 -4.77 -21.28
CA GLY A 124 2.20 -4.69 -22.23
C GLY A 124 2.43 -3.31 -22.86
N LEU A 125 1.50 -2.37 -22.68
CA LEU A 125 1.57 -0.99 -23.19
C LEU A 125 1.83 0.06 -22.09
N VAL A 126 2.00 -0.35 -20.83
CA VAL A 126 2.23 0.57 -19.70
C VAL A 126 3.70 1.02 -19.70
N LEU A 127 3.94 2.32 -19.55
CA LEU A 127 5.30 2.88 -19.44
C LEU A 127 6.04 2.22 -18.27
N ASP A 128 7.31 1.86 -18.46
CA ASP A 128 8.15 1.08 -17.52
C ASP A 128 8.14 1.59 -16.06
N GLY A 129 7.91 2.90 -15.84
CA GLY A 129 7.83 3.51 -14.51
C GLY A 129 6.50 3.35 -13.77
N THR A 130 5.41 3.03 -14.49
CA THR A 130 4.06 2.83 -13.94
C THR A 130 3.64 1.35 -13.94
N LYS A 131 4.46 0.49 -14.56
CA LYS A 131 4.20 -0.94 -14.66
C LYS A 131 4.15 -1.61 -13.28
N LEU A 132 5.17 -1.42 -12.45
CA LEU A 132 5.19 -1.99 -11.09
C LEU A 132 3.99 -1.50 -10.27
N VAL A 133 3.60 -0.24 -10.42
CA VAL A 133 2.42 0.34 -9.75
C VAL A 133 1.16 -0.40 -10.19
N ALA A 134 0.91 -0.53 -11.49
CA ALA A 134 -0.27 -1.19 -12.01
C ALA A 134 -0.33 -2.68 -11.64
N GLU A 135 0.81 -3.38 -11.70
CA GLU A 135 0.93 -4.78 -11.28
C GLU A 135 0.67 -4.92 -9.76
N SER A 136 1.27 -4.03 -8.95
CA SER A 136 1.01 -3.99 -7.51
C SER A 136 -0.46 -3.72 -7.22
N MET A 137 -1.11 -2.84 -7.98
CA MET A 137 -2.52 -2.48 -7.79
C MET A 137 -3.44 -3.69 -7.92
N ILE A 138 -3.15 -4.60 -8.86
CA ILE A 138 -3.93 -5.83 -9.04
C ILE A 138 -3.86 -6.71 -7.78
N GLU A 139 -2.70 -6.78 -7.13
CA GLU A 139 -2.50 -7.59 -5.93
C GLU A 139 -3.02 -6.89 -4.67
N VAL A 140 -2.77 -5.58 -4.51
CA VAL A 140 -2.99 -4.87 -3.23
C VAL A 140 -4.38 -4.28 -3.07
N LEU A 141 -5.04 -3.81 -4.13
CA LEU A 141 -6.35 -3.13 -4.00
C LEU A 141 -7.42 -4.03 -3.36
N PRO A 142 -7.54 -5.33 -3.71
CA PRO A 142 -8.47 -6.22 -3.02
C PRO A 142 -8.18 -6.35 -1.51
N SER A 143 -6.90 -6.43 -1.13
CA SER A 143 -6.49 -6.50 0.28
C SER A 143 -6.74 -5.19 1.03
N LEU A 144 -6.46 -4.04 0.40
CA LEU A 144 -6.76 -2.72 0.95
C LEU A 144 -8.27 -2.55 1.14
N LYS A 145 -9.06 -2.94 0.14
CA LYS A 145 -10.53 -2.94 0.23
C LYS A 145 -11.01 -3.81 1.40
N SER A 146 -10.46 -5.02 1.60
CA SER A 146 -10.82 -5.87 2.73
C SER A 146 -10.45 -5.21 4.06
N SER A 147 -9.22 -4.69 4.18
CA SER A 147 -8.77 -4.00 5.40
C SER A 147 -9.66 -2.81 5.76
N ILE A 148 -10.08 -2.05 4.76
CA ILE A 148 -11.04 -0.96 4.90
C ILE A 148 -12.44 -1.53 5.17
N LYS A 149 -12.87 -2.65 4.62
CA LYS A 149 -14.19 -3.20 4.97
C LYS A 149 -14.25 -3.70 6.42
N ASP A 150 -13.21 -4.40 6.87
CA ASP A 150 -13.18 -5.14 8.13
C ASP A 150 -13.13 -4.24 9.38
N SER A 151 -12.81 -2.96 9.19
CA SER A 151 -12.80 -1.98 10.26
C SER A 151 -14.02 -1.04 10.26
N ALA A 152 -14.95 -1.21 9.32
CA ALA A 152 -16.13 -0.36 9.15
C ALA A 152 -17.00 -0.27 10.40
N ILE A 153 -17.61 0.91 10.65
CA ILE A 153 -18.60 1.06 11.73
C ILE A 153 -19.91 0.50 11.21
N ASP A 154 -20.23 -0.73 11.58
CA ASP A 154 -21.56 -1.27 11.34
C ASP A 154 -22.58 -0.41 12.10
N ARG A 155 -23.54 0.15 11.37
CA ARG A 155 -24.68 0.89 11.95
C ARG A 155 -25.91 0.00 12.11
N SER A 156 -25.81 -1.30 11.87
CA SER A 156 -26.89 -2.23 12.20
C SER A 156 -26.90 -2.53 13.71
N ASP A 157 -27.43 -1.57 14.46
CA ASP A 157 -28.13 -1.86 15.71
C ASP A 157 -29.47 -2.50 15.34
N ASP A 158 -29.45 -3.80 15.04
CA ASP A 158 -30.65 -4.63 15.13
C ASP A 158 -30.25 -5.90 15.87
N GLY A 159 -30.64 -5.91 17.14
CA GLY A 159 -30.20 -6.86 18.15
C GLY A 159 -30.30 -8.32 17.70
N ASN A 160 -29.15 -8.97 17.66
CA ASN A 160 -29.08 -10.37 18.05
C ASN A 160 -27.70 -10.64 18.66
N GLU A 161 -27.70 -10.70 19.99
CA GLU A 161 -26.61 -11.27 20.76
C GLU A 161 -26.29 -12.69 20.26
N ILE A 162 -25.01 -13.06 20.39
CA ILE A 162 -24.42 -14.38 20.17
C ILE A 162 -23.95 -14.62 18.73
N SER A 163 -22.77 -14.07 18.42
CA SER A 163 -21.65 -14.84 17.85
C SER A 163 -20.35 -14.13 18.20
N ALA A 164 -19.39 -14.91 18.71
CA ALA A 164 -18.17 -14.49 19.37
C ALA A 164 -17.38 -13.39 18.64
N SER A 165 -16.87 -12.43 19.42
CA SER A 165 -15.80 -11.47 19.11
C SER A 165 -15.03 -11.72 17.80
N LEU A 166 -15.54 -11.23 16.68
CA LEU A 166 -14.66 -10.85 15.58
C LEU A 166 -13.94 -9.61 16.09
N VAL A 167 -12.67 -9.73 16.46
CA VAL A 167 -11.85 -8.58 16.86
C VAL A 167 -11.86 -7.61 15.69
N ARG A 168 -12.67 -6.56 15.83
CA ARG A 168 -12.80 -5.52 14.81
C ARG A 168 -11.40 -4.97 14.51
N SER A 169 -11.04 -4.93 13.23
CA SER A 169 -9.76 -4.37 12.84
C SER A 169 -9.70 -2.90 13.30
N PRO A 170 -8.57 -2.42 13.85
CA PRO A 170 -8.45 -1.04 14.31
C PRO A 170 -8.65 -0.03 13.18
N VAL A 171 -9.42 1.04 13.46
CA VAL A 171 -9.69 2.15 12.51
C VAL A 171 -8.41 2.75 11.95
N ALA A 172 -7.35 2.81 12.76
CA ALA A 172 -6.05 3.32 12.34
C ALA A 172 -5.49 2.57 11.12
N TYR A 173 -5.78 1.27 10.98
CA TYR A 173 -5.34 0.47 9.82
C TYR A 173 -6.13 0.79 8.55
N ALA A 174 -7.43 1.06 8.67
CA ALA A 174 -8.24 1.50 7.54
C ALA A 174 -7.84 2.89 7.04
N VAL A 175 -7.46 3.80 7.95
CA VAL A 175 -6.90 5.12 7.56
C VAL A 175 -5.63 4.92 6.74
N VAL A 176 -4.67 4.11 7.22
CA VAL A 176 -3.44 3.80 6.48
C VAL A 176 -3.76 3.16 5.13
N ALA A 177 -4.69 2.20 5.09
CA ALA A 177 -5.09 1.52 3.85
C ALA A 177 -5.73 2.47 2.83
N ALA A 178 -6.53 3.45 3.28
CA ALA A 178 -7.12 4.47 2.42
C ALA A 178 -6.05 5.39 1.81
N TYR A 179 -5.04 5.76 2.60
CA TYR A 179 -3.91 6.56 2.13
C TYR A 179 -2.99 5.80 1.17
N GLN A 180 -2.74 4.51 1.43
CA GLN A 180 -2.04 3.61 0.50
C GLN A 180 -2.80 3.51 -0.82
N PHE A 181 -4.12 3.27 -0.77
CA PHE A 181 -4.97 3.20 -1.94
C PHE A 181 -4.93 4.50 -2.76
N ARG A 182 -5.06 5.66 -2.09
CA ARG A 182 -4.93 6.98 -2.72
C ARG A 182 -3.61 7.13 -3.45
N TRP A 183 -2.50 6.79 -2.80
CA TRP A 183 -1.19 6.89 -3.42
C TRP A 183 -1.11 6.05 -4.71
N PHE A 184 -1.52 4.78 -4.67
CA PHE A 184 -1.50 3.92 -5.85
C PHE A 184 -2.29 4.49 -7.03
N VAL A 185 -3.50 4.99 -6.78
CA VAL A 185 -4.34 5.59 -7.84
C VAL A 185 -3.69 6.82 -8.44
N THR A 186 -3.05 7.67 -7.63
CA THR A 186 -2.35 8.88 -8.12
C THR A 186 -1.05 8.58 -8.89
N GLN A 187 -0.56 7.34 -8.85
CA GLN A 187 0.65 6.96 -9.57
C GLN A 187 0.37 6.46 -11.01
N VAL A 188 -0.90 6.32 -11.41
CA VAL A 188 -1.27 5.78 -12.73
C VAL A 188 -2.07 6.81 -13.52
N ASP A 189 -1.53 7.23 -14.66
CA ASP A 189 -2.19 8.15 -15.56
C ASP A 189 -3.19 7.46 -16.51
N TYR A 190 -4.05 8.27 -17.14
CA TYR A 190 -4.89 7.83 -18.26
C TYR A 190 -4.02 7.44 -19.47
N PRO A 191 -4.36 6.39 -20.24
CA PRO A 191 -5.56 5.53 -20.15
C PRO A 191 -5.41 4.30 -19.25
N HIS A 192 -4.26 4.12 -18.59
CA HIS A 192 -3.95 2.90 -17.84
C HIS A 192 -4.85 2.75 -16.60
N LEU A 193 -5.17 3.87 -15.94
CA LEU A 193 -6.10 3.86 -14.81
C LEU A 193 -7.49 3.36 -15.20
N GLY A 194 -7.96 3.69 -16.41
CA GLY A 194 -9.25 3.22 -16.96
C GLY A 194 -9.36 1.69 -17.00
N ARG A 195 -8.25 0.99 -17.23
CA ARG A 195 -8.21 -0.48 -17.20
C ARG A 195 -8.30 -1.04 -15.78
N LEU A 196 -7.85 -0.28 -14.79
CA LEU A 196 -7.87 -0.67 -13.38
C LEU A 196 -9.18 -0.24 -12.67
N CYS A 197 -10.06 0.51 -13.33
CA CYS A 197 -11.38 0.90 -12.79
C CYS A 197 -12.19 -0.24 -12.15
N PRO A 198 -12.23 -1.48 -12.69
CA PRO A 198 -12.91 -2.59 -12.03
C PRO A 198 -12.37 -2.93 -10.62
N LEU A 199 -11.13 -2.55 -10.31
CA LEU A 199 -10.52 -2.68 -8.98
C LEU A 199 -10.64 -1.39 -8.17
N VAL A 200 -10.41 -0.25 -8.81
CA VAL A 200 -10.40 1.09 -8.18
C VAL A 200 -11.80 1.47 -7.69
N ILE A 201 -12.82 1.34 -8.53
CA ILE A 201 -14.19 1.78 -8.21
C ILE A 201 -14.74 1.04 -6.97
N PRO A 202 -14.69 -0.30 -6.87
CA PRO A 202 -15.18 -0.98 -5.67
C PRO A 202 -14.40 -0.62 -4.40
N CYS A 203 -13.11 -0.33 -4.51
CA CYS A 203 -12.30 0.10 -3.37
C CYS A 203 -12.71 1.51 -2.92
N ALA A 204 -12.86 2.46 -3.87
CA ALA A 204 -13.31 3.83 -3.60
C ALA A 204 -14.71 3.88 -2.98
N LEU A 205 -15.66 3.09 -3.50
CA LEU A 205 -16.99 2.97 -2.91
C LEU A 205 -16.94 2.42 -1.48
N THR A 206 -16.08 1.42 -1.22
CA THR A 206 -15.89 0.88 0.13
C THR A 206 -15.40 1.96 1.10
N CYS A 207 -14.51 2.86 0.66
CA CYS A 207 -14.08 4.00 1.47
C CYS A 207 -15.21 5.02 1.74
N LEU A 208 -16.21 5.12 0.86
CA LEU A 208 -17.31 6.09 0.98
C LEU A 208 -18.48 5.57 1.82
N ASP A 209 -18.86 4.32 1.63
CA ASP A 209 -20.14 3.79 2.14
C ASP A 209 -20.18 3.68 3.66
N HIS A 210 -19.07 3.32 4.32
CA HIS A 210 -19.13 2.82 5.70
C HIS A 210 -18.15 3.44 6.69
N TRP A 211 -17.67 4.65 6.37
CA TRP A 211 -16.49 5.18 7.04
C TRP A 211 -16.56 6.62 7.54
N SER A 212 -15.63 6.89 8.47
CA SER A 212 -15.44 8.17 9.13
C SER A 212 -14.99 9.24 8.12
N PRO A 213 -15.17 10.54 8.43
CA PRO A 213 -14.79 11.63 7.53
C PRO A 213 -13.37 11.50 6.95
N GLU A 214 -12.45 10.97 7.75
CA GLU A 214 -11.03 10.78 7.46
C GLU A 214 -10.78 9.89 6.22
N VAL A 215 -11.48 8.75 6.13
CA VAL A 215 -11.39 7.81 5.01
C VAL A 215 -12.17 8.32 3.80
N LYS A 216 -13.28 9.04 4.04
CA LYS A 216 -14.10 9.64 2.99
C LYS A 216 -13.39 10.75 2.24
N VAL A 217 -12.59 11.58 2.92
CA VAL A 217 -11.79 12.64 2.28
C VAL A 217 -10.81 12.04 1.27
N CYS A 218 -10.20 10.90 1.59
CA CYS A 218 -9.32 10.19 0.66
C CYS A 218 -10.08 9.71 -0.59
N ALA A 219 -11.30 9.21 -0.41
CA ALA A 219 -12.12 8.68 -1.50
C ALA A 219 -12.77 9.77 -2.38
N GLY A 220 -13.22 10.87 -1.78
CA GLY A 220 -13.79 12.01 -2.51
C GLY A 220 -12.78 12.66 -3.44
N PHE A 221 -11.52 12.78 -3.01
CA PHE A 221 -10.42 13.21 -3.89
C PHE A 221 -10.25 12.28 -5.10
N MET A 222 -10.38 10.98 -4.91
CA MET A 222 -10.21 10.00 -5.98
C MET A 222 -11.39 9.93 -6.96
N LEU A 223 -12.63 10.09 -6.49
CA LEU A 223 -13.77 10.20 -7.40
C LEU A 223 -13.69 11.48 -8.23
N GLY A 224 -13.25 12.60 -7.65
CA GLY A 224 -12.99 13.83 -8.42
C GLY A 224 -11.95 13.62 -9.52
N THR A 225 -10.87 12.89 -9.23
CA THR A 225 -9.91 12.51 -10.29
C THR A 225 -10.52 11.59 -11.33
N LEU A 226 -11.53 10.77 -10.99
CA LEU A 226 -12.22 9.88 -11.92
C LEU A 226 -13.28 10.60 -12.78
N ASP A 227 -13.93 11.63 -12.23
CA ASP A 227 -14.94 12.45 -12.91
C ASP A 227 -14.34 13.41 -13.97
N ASP A 228 -13.04 13.72 -13.86
CA ASP A 228 -12.28 14.44 -14.90
C ASP A 228 -11.98 13.56 -16.14
N PHE A 229 -12.44 12.31 -16.18
CA PHE A 229 -12.28 11.42 -17.33
C PHE A 229 -13.57 11.33 -18.17
N PRO A 230 -13.48 11.48 -19.51
CA PRO A 230 -14.62 11.45 -20.43
C PRO A 230 -15.22 10.06 -20.65
#